data_AF-A0A521Z720-F1
#
_entry.id   AF-A0A521Z720-F1
#
_cell.length_a   1.000
_cell.length_b   1.000
_cell.length_c   1.000
_cell.angle_alpha   90.00
_cell.angle_beta   90.00
_cell.angle_gamma   90.00
#
_symmetry.space_group_name_H-M   'P 1'
#
loop_
_entity.id
_entity.type
_entity.pdbx_description
1 polymer ?
#
loop_
_entity_poly.entity_id
_entity_poly.type
_entity_poly.pdbx_seq_one_letter_code
_entity_poly.pdbx_strand_id
1 'polypeptide(L)'
;MTKVSVEYAHIYTNQQIAEEHQVSLQVLSGVTQELENAGKSSSLVVLVDDYSFPDPSFDYSKFSEWLETQGFKPDLLFRESQLIPVCDEVLSLVNDTQLKTQINDYIRAKKYPCSLFIAAWYLLRLGKIQSQLYPVALQSDELINILPESFKPFEDKGLEIIKATKFANAADSISYKFLPGRLIAV
;
A
#
# COMPACT_ATOMS: atom_id res chain seq x y z
N MET A 1 6.44 18.85 -0.22
CA MET A 1 6.62 17.43 0.14
C MET A 1 5.70 17.16 1.30
N THR A 2 4.86 16.14 1.17
CA THR A 2 3.83 15.80 2.15
C THR A 2 4.47 15.25 3.42
N LYS A 3 3.89 15.51 4.59
CA LYS A 3 4.42 14.93 5.85
C LYS A 3 4.04 13.48 6.00
N VAL A 4 2.78 13.14 5.76
CA VAL A 4 2.23 11.80 5.93
C VAL A 4 1.50 11.33 4.68
N SER A 5 1.80 10.13 4.18
CA SER A 5 0.96 9.50 3.17
C SER A 5 0.02 8.52 3.84
N VAL A 6 -1.27 8.60 3.54
CA VAL A 6 -2.31 7.72 4.09
C VAL A 6 -2.87 6.84 2.98
N GLU A 7 -2.71 5.52 3.12
CA GLU A 7 -3.44 4.55 2.29
C GLU A 7 -4.76 4.20 2.95
N TYR A 8 -5.82 4.15 2.14
CA TYR A 8 -7.16 3.81 2.57
C TYR A 8 -7.93 3.09 1.46
N ALA A 9 -9.05 2.48 1.84
CA ALA A 9 -9.97 1.81 0.92
C ALA A 9 -9.28 0.88 -0.08
N HIS A 10 -8.29 0.11 0.39
CA HIS A 10 -7.65 -0.93 -0.42
C HIS A 10 -8.70 -1.90 -0.97
N ILE A 11 -8.62 -2.23 -2.26
CA ILE A 11 -9.60 -3.07 -2.94
C ILE A 11 -8.91 -3.98 -3.96
N TYR A 12 -9.35 -5.22 -4.04
CA TYR A 12 -8.97 -6.13 -5.13
C TYR A 12 -9.88 -5.93 -6.34
N THR A 13 -9.36 -6.05 -7.56
CA THR A 13 -10.18 -5.79 -8.76
C THR A 13 -11.38 -6.74 -8.92
N ASN A 14 -11.34 -7.93 -8.32
CA ASN A 14 -12.47 -8.88 -8.34
C ASN A 14 -13.51 -8.62 -7.22
N GLN A 15 -13.33 -7.59 -6.40
CA GLN A 15 -14.24 -7.25 -5.32
C GLN A 15 -15.19 -6.11 -5.70
N GLN A 16 -16.32 -6.08 -5.01
CA GLN A 16 -17.24 -4.95 -5.02
C GLN A 16 -16.98 -4.07 -3.79
N ILE A 17 -17.31 -2.79 -3.93
CA ILE A 17 -17.35 -1.87 -2.80
C ILE A 17 -18.32 -2.42 -1.75
N ALA A 18 -17.84 -2.56 -0.52
CA ALA A 18 -18.54 -3.19 0.59
C ALA A 18 -18.38 -2.40 1.88
N GLU A 19 -19.03 -2.86 2.96
CA GLU A 19 -19.01 -2.22 4.29
C GLU A 19 -17.60 -1.93 4.80
N GLU A 20 -16.63 -2.82 4.54
CA GLU A 20 -15.23 -2.63 4.91
C GLU A 20 -14.62 -1.34 4.34
N HIS A 21 -15.01 -0.95 3.13
CA HIS A 21 -14.55 0.30 2.50
C HIS A 21 -15.17 1.50 3.23
N GLN A 22 -16.44 1.41 3.64
CA GLN A 22 -17.08 2.45 4.45
C GLN A 22 -16.39 2.61 5.82
N VAL A 23 -16.06 1.49 6.47
CA VAL A 23 -15.31 1.50 7.73
C VAL A 23 -13.91 2.12 7.54
N SER A 24 -13.23 1.81 6.44
CA SER A 24 -11.95 2.46 6.10
C SER A 24 -12.10 3.98 5.99
N LEU A 25 -13.16 4.49 5.37
CA LEU A 25 -13.43 5.93 5.28
C LEU A 25 -13.75 6.58 6.64
N GLN A 26 -14.46 5.87 7.53
CA GLN A 26 -14.71 6.33 8.89
C GLN A 26 -13.41 6.48 9.69
N VAL A 27 -12.51 5.49 9.59
CA VAL A 27 -11.18 5.56 10.21
C VAL A 27 -10.35 6.66 9.58
N LEU A 28 -10.43 6.83 8.25
CA LEU A 28 -9.73 7.89 7.55
C LEU A 28 -10.14 9.27 8.06
N SER A 29 -11.44 9.51 8.27
CA SER A 29 -11.93 10.79 8.82
C SER A 29 -11.24 11.14 10.15
N GLY A 30 -11.13 10.16 11.06
CA GLY A 30 -10.42 10.32 12.32
C GLY A 30 -8.92 10.62 12.13
N VAL A 31 -8.25 9.87 11.25
CA VAL A 31 -6.83 10.08 10.92
C VAL A 31 -6.60 11.47 10.33
N THR A 32 -7.44 11.93 9.40
CA THR A 32 -7.30 13.26 8.80
C THR A 32 -7.48 14.37 9.82
N GLN A 33 -8.43 14.22 10.76
CA GLN A 33 -8.61 15.19 11.84
C GLN A 33 -7.43 15.21 12.81
N GLU A 34 -6.87 14.04 13.15
CA GLU A 34 -5.66 13.92 13.98
C GLU A 34 -4.46 14.65 13.33
N LEU A 35 -4.26 14.44 12.02
CA LEU A 35 -3.17 15.08 11.27
C LEU A 35 -3.36 16.59 11.14
N GLU A 36 -4.58 17.05 10.87
CA GLU A 36 -4.92 18.48 10.82
C GLU A 36 -4.66 19.15 12.18
N ASN A 37 -5.13 18.56 13.26
CA ASN A 37 -4.90 19.05 14.62
C ASN A 37 -3.41 19.12 14.98
N ALA A 38 -2.60 18.22 14.40
CA ALA A 38 -1.15 18.21 14.56
C ALA A 38 -0.41 19.15 13.58
N GLY A 39 -1.11 19.85 12.69
CA GLY A 39 -0.51 20.71 11.66
C GLY A 39 0.30 19.94 10.62
N LYS A 40 0.03 18.64 10.42
CA LYS A 40 0.72 17.78 9.45
C LYS A 40 -0.04 17.77 8.12
N SER A 41 0.65 18.04 7.02
CA SER A 41 0.09 17.82 5.69
C SER A 41 0.01 16.33 5.35
N SER A 42 -1.06 15.91 4.69
CA SER A 42 -1.27 14.52 4.28
C SER A 42 -1.56 14.39 2.80
N SER A 43 -1.17 13.25 2.22
CA SER A 43 -1.62 12.79 0.89
C SER A 43 -2.47 11.56 1.06
N LEU A 44 -3.55 11.48 0.31
CA LEU A 44 -4.50 10.38 0.30
C LEU A 44 -4.23 9.52 -0.92
N VAL A 45 -3.83 8.27 -0.70
CA VAL A 45 -3.53 7.34 -1.78
C VAL A 45 -4.37 6.08 -1.65
N VAL A 46 -4.69 5.46 -2.77
CA VAL A 46 -5.40 4.19 -2.83
C VAL A 46 -4.58 3.24 -3.66
N LEU A 47 -4.30 2.06 -3.11
CA LEU A 47 -3.73 0.94 -3.85
C LEU A 47 -4.87 0.01 -4.28
N VAL A 48 -5.00 -0.20 -5.59
CA VAL A 48 -5.92 -1.17 -6.17
C VAL A 48 -5.11 -2.41 -6.56
N ASP A 49 -5.41 -3.53 -5.92
CA ASP A 49 -4.78 -4.80 -6.23
C ASP A 49 -5.42 -5.43 -7.47
N ASP A 50 -4.75 -5.21 -8.61
CA ASP A 50 -5.07 -5.79 -9.90
C ASP A 50 -4.13 -6.94 -10.30
N TYR A 51 -3.32 -7.44 -9.36
CA TYR A 51 -2.29 -8.43 -9.60
C TYR A 51 -2.60 -9.77 -8.92
N SER A 52 -3.11 -9.73 -7.69
CA SER A 52 -3.51 -10.90 -6.92
C SER A 52 -4.67 -11.63 -7.59
N PHE A 53 -5.73 -10.88 -7.94
CA PHE A 53 -6.96 -11.38 -8.55
C PHE A 53 -7.43 -10.43 -9.68
N PRO A 54 -6.73 -10.45 -10.83
CA PRO A 54 -7.00 -9.51 -11.91
C PRO A 54 -8.42 -9.70 -12.47
N ASP A 55 -9.17 -8.60 -12.51
CA ASP A 55 -10.47 -8.55 -13.16
C ASP A 55 -10.51 -7.35 -14.14
N PRO A 56 -10.58 -7.60 -15.46
CA PRO A 56 -10.60 -6.53 -16.46
C PRO A 56 -11.91 -5.72 -16.45
N SER A 57 -12.94 -6.18 -15.74
CA SER A 57 -14.22 -5.49 -15.62
C SER A 57 -14.25 -4.44 -14.49
N PHE A 58 -13.20 -4.36 -13.66
CA PHE A 58 -13.11 -3.37 -12.59
C PHE A 58 -13.10 -1.94 -13.16
N ASP A 59 -14.05 -1.14 -12.71
CA ASP A 59 -14.23 0.24 -13.17
C ASP A 59 -13.56 1.21 -12.20
N TYR A 60 -12.30 1.51 -12.48
CA TYR A 60 -11.48 2.45 -11.69
C TYR A 60 -12.13 3.83 -11.56
N SER A 61 -12.82 4.30 -12.59
CA SER A 61 -13.48 5.61 -12.59
C SER A 61 -14.66 5.60 -11.62
N LYS A 62 -15.53 4.59 -11.68
CA LYS A 62 -16.65 4.45 -10.73
C LYS A 62 -16.17 4.33 -9.29
N PHE A 63 -15.07 3.61 -9.06
CA PHE A 63 -14.52 3.50 -7.71
C PHE A 63 -13.99 4.84 -7.20
N SER A 64 -13.24 5.58 -8.03
CA SER A 64 -12.79 6.93 -7.70
C SER A 64 -13.95 7.90 -7.46
N GLU A 65 -14.98 7.86 -8.32
CA GLU A 65 -16.20 8.67 -8.15
C GLU A 65 -16.91 8.34 -6.84
N TRP A 66 -17.02 7.05 -6.49
CA TRP A 66 -17.61 6.65 -5.21
C TRP A 66 -16.85 7.26 -4.03
N LEU A 67 -15.51 7.17 -4.00
CA LEU A 67 -14.69 7.79 -2.95
C LEU A 67 -14.92 9.31 -2.85
N GLU A 68 -14.99 10.00 -4.01
CA GLU A 68 -15.27 11.43 -4.06
C GLU A 68 -16.66 11.78 -3.53
N THR A 69 -17.69 10.99 -3.84
CA THR A 69 -19.06 11.20 -3.30
C THR A 69 -19.13 11.02 -1.79
N GLN A 70 -18.23 10.23 -1.20
CA GLN A 70 -18.09 10.10 0.24
C GLN A 70 -17.24 11.22 0.87
N GLY A 71 -16.72 12.15 0.07
CA GLY A 71 -15.90 13.29 0.52
C GLY A 71 -14.40 13.02 0.58
N PHE A 72 -13.92 11.88 0.06
CA PHE A 72 -12.51 11.46 0.16
C PHE A 72 -11.89 11.27 -1.22
N LYS A 73 -11.55 12.37 -1.89
CA LYS A 73 -10.83 12.34 -3.17
C LYS A 73 -9.39 11.86 -2.98
N PRO A 74 -8.95 10.77 -3.64
CA PRO A 74 -7.55 10.37 -3.58
C PRO A 74 -6.68 11.34 -4.41
N ASP A 75 -5.49 11.66 -3.90
CA ASP A 75 -4.44 12.34 -4.67
C ASP A 75 -3.85 11.41 -5.74
N LEU A 76 -3.88 10.09 -5.48
CA LEU A 76 -3.42 9.06 -6.39
C LEU A 76 -4.18 7.75 -6.17
N LEU A 77 -4.70 7.20 -7.27
CA LEU A 77 -5.10 5.81 -7.36
C LEU A 77 -4.01 5.05 -8.13
N PHE A 78 -3.38 4.08 -7.46
CA PHE A 78 -2.25 3.33 -7.99
C PHE A 78 -2.62 1.85 -8.17
N ARG A 79 -2.18 1.22 -9.25
CA ARG A 79 -2.41 -0.21 -9.49
C ARG A 79 -1.23 -1.02 -8.97
N GLU A 80 -1.48 -2.12 -8.26
CA GLU A 80 -0.42 -2.96 -7.73
C GLU A 80 0.52 -3.47 -8.84
N SER A 81 -0.01 -3.85 -10.00
CA SER A 81 0.79 -4.29 -11.15
C SER A 81 1.82 -3.26 -11.64
N GLN A 82 1.60 -1.96 -11.39
CA GLN A 82 2.55 -0.90 -11.72
C GLN A 82 3.80 -0.90 -10.83
N LEU A 83 3.79 -1.65 -9.72
CA LEU A 83 4.94 -1.80 -8.82
C LEU A 83 5.94 -2.86 -9.29
N ILE A 84 5.64 -3.68 -10.31
CA ILE A 84 6.55 -4.76 -10.75
C ILE A 84 8.00 -4.28 -10.97
N PRO A 85 8.27 -3.16 -11.68
CA PRO A 85 9.64 -2.66 -11.82
C PRO A 85 10.29 -2.25 -10.48
N VAL A 86 9.49 -1.77 -9.54
CA VAL A 86 9.94 -1.37 -8.19
C VAL A 86 10.25 -2.61 -7.35
N CYS A 87 9.49 -3.70 -7.50
CA CYS A 87 9.75 -4.98 -6.84
C CYS A 87 11.13 -5.54 -7.22
N ASP A 88 11.51 -5.46 -8.49
CA ASP A 88 12.84 -5.87 -8.95
C ASP A 88 13.96 -5.04 -8.31
N GLU A 89 13.74 -3.73 -8.19
CA GLU A 89 14.68 -2.83 -7.51
C GLU A 89 14.79 -3.19 -6.02
N VAL A 90 13.67 -3.43 -5.31
CA VAL A 90 13.70 -3.87 -3.91
C VAL A 90 14.51 -5.15 -3.76
N LEU A 91 14.29 -6.17 -4.61
CA LEU A 91 15.06 -7.41 -4.57
C LEU A 91 16.55 -7.20 -4.77
N SER A 92 16.93 -6.26 -5.63
CA SER A 92 18.33 -5.89 -5.83
C SER A 92 18.97 -5.33 -4.54
N LEU A 93 18.18 -4.67 -3.70
CA LEU A 93 18.60 -4.00 -2.47
C LEU A 93 18.54 -4.88 -1.20
N VAL A 94 17.91 -6.06 -1.25
CA VAL A 94 17.90 -7.02 -0.13
C VAL A 94 19.31 -7.59 0.07
N ASN A 95 19.87 -7.34 1.26
CA ASN A 95 21.20 -7.78 1.69
C ASN A 95 21.19 -9.19 2.30
N ASP A 96 20.06 -9.62 2.86
CA ASP A 96 19.90 -10.98 3.38
C ASP A 96 19.82 -11.99 2.22
N THR A 97 20.89 -12.75 2.03
CA THR A 97 21.01 -13.71 0.93
C THR A 97 20.01 -14.85 1.04
N GLN A 98 19.65 -15.27 2.26
CA GLN A 98 18.71 -16.38 2.48
C GLN A 98 17.29 -15.93 2.13
N LEU A 99 16.86 -14.79 2.67
CA LEU A 99 15.55 -14.20 2.36
C LEU A 99 15.44 -13.90 0.86
N LYS A 100 16.46 -13.30 0.26
CA LYS A 100 16.49 -13.02 -1.17
C LYS A 100 16.37 -14.29 -2.02
N THR A 101 17.03 -15.37 -1.63
CA THR A 101 16.88 -16.67 -2.32
C THR A 101 15.45 -17.20 -2.20
N GLN A 102 14.86 -17.17 -1.00
CA GLN A 102 13.48 -17.63 -0.79
C GLN A 102 12.46 -16.86 -1.64
N ILE A 103 12.61 -15.53 -1.74
CA ILE A 103 11.70 -14.72 -2.56
C ILE A 103 11.89 -15.04 -4.05
N ASN A 104 13.14 -15.18 -4.51
CA ASN A 104 13.42 -15.55 -5.89
C ASN A 104 12.88 -16.94 -6.25
N ASP A 105 13.02 -17.92 -5.37
CA ASP A 105 12.47 -19.26 -5.58
C ASP A 105 10.94 -19.23 -5.66
N TYR A 106 10.29 -18.42 -4.81
CA TYR A 106 8.84 -18.21 -4.89
C TYR A 106 8.42 -17.58 -6.22
N ILE A 107 9.12 -16.53 -6.67
CA ILE A 107 8.84 -15.85 -7.95
C ILE A 107 8.99 -16.83 -9.12
N ARG A 108 10.06 -17.63 -9.15
CA ARG A 108 10.31 -18.64 -10.20
C ARG A 108 9.22 -19.70 -10.25
N ALA A 109 8.69 -20.11 -9.10
CA ALA A 109 7.65 -21.12 -9.02
C ALA A 109 6.25 -20.57 -9.31
N LYS A 110 6.02 -19.29 -9.04
CA LYS A 110 4.69 -18.67 -9.07
C LYS A 110 4.73 -17.27 -9.71
N LYS A 111 4.65 -16.25 -8.86
CA LYS A 111 4.46 -14.84 -9.19
C LYS A 111 5.06 -14.00 -8.05
N TYR A 112 5.18 -12.69 -8.20
CA TYR A 112 5.67 -11.84 -7.11
C TYR A 112 4.76 -11.99 -5.87
N PRO A 113 5.33 -12.20 -4.66
CA PRO A 113 4.52 -12.32 -3.46
C PRO A 113 4.00 -10.95 -3.02
N CYS A 114 2.78 -10.91 -2.46
CA CYS A 114 2.16 -9.67 -1.95
C CYS A 114 3.06 -8.91 -0.96
N SER A 115 3.84 -9.63 -0.13
CA SER A 115 4.79 -9.00 0.78
C SER A 115 5.88 -8.19 0.08
N LEU A 116 6.28 -8.56 -1.14
CA LEU A 116 7.25 -7.78 -1.91
C LEU A 116 6.59 -6.52 -2.52
N PHE A 117 5.33 -6.61 -2.95
CA PHE A 117 4.56 -5.44 -3.38
C PHE A 117 4.39 -4.43 -2.25
N ILE A 118 4.06 -4.91 -1.05
CA ILE A 118 3.99 -4.08 0.17
C ILE A 118 5.33 -3.36 0.41
N ALA A 119 6.45 -4.09 0.35
CA ALA A 119 7.79 -3.50 0.53
C ALA A 119 8.10 -2.44 -0.55
N ALA A 120 7.80 -2.73 -1.82
CA ALA A 120 7.97 -1.81 -2.94
C ALA A 120 7.12 -0.55 -2.78
N TRP A 121 5.84 -0.72 -2.42
CA TRP A 121 4.90 0.37 -2.22
C TRP A 121 5.35 1.34 -1.13
N TYR A 122 5.80 0.81 0.00
CA TYR A 122 6.26 1.63 1.11
C TYR A 122 7.56 2.36 0.82
N LEU A 123 8.54 1.68 0.23
CA LEU A 123 9.80 2.32 -0.15
C LEU A 123 9.61 3.39 -1.22
N LEU A 124 8.63 3.22 -2.12
CA LEU A 124 8.24 4.21 -3.12
C LEU A 124 7.60 5.45 -2.48
N ARG A 125 6.62 5.25 -1.59
CA ARG A 125 5.94 6.35 -0.86
C ARG A 125 6.86 7.11 0.08
N LEU A 126 7.84 6.44 0.68
CA LEU A 126 8.88 7.05 1.52
C LEU A 126 10.02 7.69 0.72
N GLY A 127 9.93 7.69 -0.61
CA GLY A 127 10.95 8.26 -1.52
C GLY A 127 12.31 7.57 -1.45
N LYS A 128 12.37 6.34 -0.92
CA LYS A 128 13.61 5.54 -0.86
C LYS A 128 13.94 4.92 -2.21
N ILE A 129 12.90 4.68 -3.01
CA ILE A 129 13.00 4.26 -4.41
C ILE A 129 12.22 5.28 -5.25
N GLN A 130 12.73 5.56 -6.46
CA GLN A 130 12.12 6.52 -7.38
C GLN A 130 11.49 5.76 -8.55
N SER A 131 10.29 6.17 -8.96
CA SER A 131 9.64 5.65 -10.17
C SER A 131 8.95 6.79 -10.89
N GLN A 132 9.00 6.80 -12.23
CA GLN A 132 8.28 7.77 -13.04
C GLN A 132 6.75 7.66 -12.89
N LEU A 133 6.27 6.50 -12.41
CA LEU A 133 4.85 6.26 -12.19
C LEU A 133 4.33 6.89 -10.89
N TYR A 134 5.22 7.27 -9.97
CA TYR A 134 4.84 7.83 -8.67
C TYR A 134 5.33 9.28 -8.53
N PRO A 135 4.43 10.26 -8.37
CA PRO A 135 4.84 11.66 -8.25
C PRO A 135 5.71 11.92 -7.01
N VAL A 136 6.86 12.55 -7.21
CA VAL A 136 7.77 12.97 -6.12
C VAL A 136 7.06 13.86 -5.09
N ALA A 137 6.08 14.66 -5.53
CA ALA A 137 5.28 15.53 -4.67
C ALA A 137 4.48 14.76 -3.60
N LEU A 138 4.13 13.50 -3.85
CA LEU A 138 3.35 12.65 -2.94
C LEU A 138 4.23 11.82 -1.98
N GLN A 139 5.56 11.84 -2.17
CA GLN A 139 6.49 11.20 -1.24
C GLN A 139 6.39 11.87 0.14
N SER A 140 6.55 11.06 1.19
CA SER A 140 6.26 11.45 2.57
C SER A 140 7.30 10.94 3.56
N ASP A 141 7.36 11.54 4.75
CA ASP A 141 8.26 11.15 5.84
C ASP A 141 7.71 9.96 6.64
N GLU A 142 6.38 9.86 6.74
CA GLU A 142 5.64 8.85 7.50
C GLU A 142 4.52 8.24 6.63
N LEU A 143 4.19 6.97 6.88
CA LEU A 143 3.06 6.27 6.27
C LEU A 143 2.05 5.84 7.34
N ILE A 144 0.77 5.98 6.99
CA ILE A 144 -0.34 5.36 7.71
C ILE A 144 -1.08 4.48 6.70
N ASN A 145 -1.34 3.22 7.05
CA ASN A 145 -2.11 2.30 6.21
C ASN A 145 -3.37 1.87 6.96
N ILE A 146 -4.53 2.14 6.37
CA ILE A 146 -5.83 1.72 6.89
C ILE A 146 -6.22 0.45 6.13
N LEU A 147 -6.02 -0.69 6.77
CA LEU A 147 -6.12 -2.00 6.12
C LEU A 147 -6.92 -2.99 6.97
N PRO A 148 -7.50 -4.04 6.38
CA PRO A 148 -8.10 -5.13 7.14
C PRO A 148 -7.05 -5.85 8.00
N GLU A 149 -7.44 -6.34 9.19
CA GLU A 149 -6.50 -7.10 10.06
C GLU A 149 -5.95 -8.37 9.38
N SER A 150 -6.69 -8.94 8.43
CA SER A 150 -6.25 -10.08 7.62
C SER A 150 -4.99 -9.81 6.79
N PHE A 151 -4.65 -8.54 6.53
CA PHE A 151 -3.42 -8.17 5.82
C PHE A 151 -2.17 -8.23 6.70
N LYS A 152 -2.34 -8.23 8.03
CA LYS A 152 -1.24 -8.12 8.98
C LYS A 152 -0.09 -9.11 8.75
N PRO A 153 -0.31 -10.40 8.45
CA PRO A 153 0.80 -11.33 8.18
C PRO A 153 1.61 -10.96 6.93
N PHE A 154 0.96 -10.43 5.89
CA PHE A 154 1.64 -9.99 4.67
C PHE A 154 2.40 -8.68 4.91
N GLU A 155 1.81 -7.78 5.68
CA GLU A 155 2.42 -6.54 6.15
C GLU A 155 3.70 -6.79 6.96
N ASP A 156 3.62 -7.66 7.96
CA ASP A 156 4.76 -8.03 8.79
C ASP A 156 5.89 -8.62 7.94
N LYS A 157 5.56 -9.42 6.91
CA LYS A 157 6.56 -9.95 5.97
C LYS A 157 7.11 -8.87 5.02
N GLY A 158 6.30 -7.90 4.60
CA GLY A 158 6.76 -6.75 3.83
C GLY A 158 7.76 -5.90 4.62
N LEU A 159 7.50 -5.67 5.91
CA LEU A 159 8.42 -4.98 6.81
C LEU A 159 9.72 -5.77 7.02
N GLU A 160 9.66 -7.11 7.08
CA GLU A 160 10.86 -7.97 7.12
C GLU A 160 11.73 -7.74 5.87
N ILE A 161 11.12 -7.67 4.69
CA ILE A 161 11.83 -7.39 3.43
C ILE A 161 12.49 -6.00 3.50
N ILE A 162 11.77 -4.97 3.93
CA ILE A 162 12.33 -3.61 4.08
C ILE A 162 13.53 -3.61 5.02
N LYS A 163 13.41 -4.26 6.18
CA LYS A 163 14.47 -4.39 7.19
C LYS A 163 15.71 -5.12 6.68
N ALA A 164 15.56 -5.99 5.69
CA ALA A 164 16.66 -6.67 5.03
C ALA A 164 17.34 -5.82 3.93
N THR A 165 16.88 -4.60 3.65
CA THR A 165 17.51 -3.68 2.69
C THR A 165 18.43 -2.67 3.37
N LYS A 166 19.12 -1.84 2.57
CA LYS A 166 19.84 -0.65 3.06
C LYS A 166 18.94 0.43 3.70
N PHE A 167 17.62 0.30 3.57
CA PHE A 167 16.61 1.24 4.09
C PHE A 167 15.89 0.67 5.32
N ALA A 168 16.56 -0.13 6.14
CA ALA A 168 15.92 -0.82 7.26
C ALA A 168 15.16 0.11 8.23
N ASN A 169 15.70 1.32 8.45
CA ASN A 169 15.08 2.35 9.30
C ASN A 169 13.77 2.93 8.71
N ALA A 170 13.49 2.72 7.41
CA ALA A 170 12.24 3.15 6.81
C ALA A 170 11.03 2.41 7.41
N ALA A 171 11.23 1.21 7.97
CA ALA A 171 10.17 0.47 8.65
C ALA A 171 9.61 1.20 9.88
N ASP A 172 10.40 2.06 10.53
CA ASP A 172 9.98 2.80 11.72
C ASP A 172 9.04 3.98 11.38
N SER A 173 8.99 4.37 10.11
CA SER A 173 8.08 5.40 9.58
C SER A 173 6.72 4.85 9.16
N ILE A 174 6.43 3.56 9.39
CA ILE A 174 5.23 2.89 8.86
C ILE A 174 4.32 2.49 10.02
N SER A 175 3.07 2.93 9.96
CA SER A 175 2.06 2.65 10.98
C SER A 175 0.75 2.19 10.36
N TYR A 176 -0.09 1.54 11.17
CA TYR A 176 -1.30 0.87 10.72
C TYR A 176 -2.51 1.26 11.57
N LYS A 177 -3.66 1.33 10.91
CA LYS A 177 -4.98 1.33 11.55
C LYS A 177 -5.72 0.10 11.01
N PHE A 178 -5.56 -1.03 11.71
CA PHE A 178 -6.21 -2.28 11.29
C PHE A 178 -7.70 -2.26 11.58
N LEU A 179 -8.50 -2.66 10.60
CA LEU A 179 -9.96 -2.76 10.71
C LEU A 179 -10.34 -4.16 11.22
N PRO A 180 -11.10 -4.26 12.33
CA PRO A 180 -11.61 -5.54 12.80
C PRO A 180 -12.69 -6.04 11.83
N GLY A 181 -12.49 -7.21 11.20
CA GLY A 181 -13.42 -7.68 10.17
C GLY A 181 -13.02 -9.00 9.51
N ARG A 182 -14.01 -9.68 8.92
CA ARG A 182 -13.87 -11.04 8.36
C ARG A 182 -13.03 -11.03 7.08
N LEU A 183 -12.09 -11.98 6.99
CA LEU A 183 -11.63 -12.53 5.71
C LEU A 183 -12.84 -12.81 4.81
N ILE A 184 -13.03 -12.04 3.76
CA ILE A 184 -13.73 -12.52 2.56
C ILE A 184 -12.64 -12.79 1.53
N ALA A 185 -12.02 -13.96 1.67
CA ALA A 185 -11.38 -14.64 0.57
C ALA A 185 -12.12 -15.97 0.39
N VAL A 186 -13.01 -16.02 -0.60
CA VAL A 186 -13.37 -17.25 -1.30
C VAL A 186 -13.14 -16.98 -2.78
#